data_AF-A0AAP0FB35-F1
#
_entry.id   AF-A0AAP0FB35-F1
#
_cell.length_a   1.000
_cell.length_b   1.000
_cell.length_c   1.000
_cell.angle_alpha   90.00
_cell.angle_beta   90.00
_cell.angle_gamma   90.00
#
_symmetry.space_group_name_H-M   'P 1'
#
loop_
_entity.id
_entity.type
_entity.pdbx_description
1 polymer ?
#
loop_
_entity_poly.entity_id
_entity_poly.type
_entity_poly.pdbx_seq_one_letter_code
_entity_poly.pdbx_strand_id
1 'polypeptide(L)'
;MRPNFVTSETWTRFQEYRARTDYKVRSQKASENRKSKKDSPGTCISKHNGGSKSFRTHAEILALDKEDLTPNDVFLHVHTKDHDGETFIDGRLARLHVCV
;
A
#
# COMPACT_ATOMS: atom_id res chain seq x y z
N MET A 1 -1.67 21.25 17.52
CA MET A 1 -2.24 22.58 17.19
C MET A 1 -3.65 22.37 16.65
N ARG A 2 -4.65 23.16 17.06
CA ARG A 2 -6.02 23.08 16.52
C ARG A 2 -6.07 23.78 15.15
N PRO A 3 -6.62 23.18 14.09
CA PRO A 3 -6.79 23.86 12.80
C PRO A 3 -7.79 25.01 12.88
N ASN A 4 -7.55 26.10 12.14
CA ASN A 4 -8.38 27.32 12.20
C ASN A 4 -9.84 27.11 11.77
N PHE A 5 -10.11 26.11 10.92
CA PHE A 5 -11.44 25.78 10.42
C PHE A 5 -12.24 24.82 11.32
N VAL A 6 -11.66 24.36 12.43
CA VAL A 6 -12.33 23.44 13.38
C VAL A 6 -12.67 24.21 14.65
N THR A 7 -13.93 24.19 15.09
CA THR A 7 -14.33 24.86 16.33
C THR A 7 -13.60 24.29 17.55
N SER A 8 -13.46 25.10 18.61
CA SER A 8 -12.80 24.66 19.84
C SER A 8 -13.52 23.46 20.47
N GLU A 9 -14.86 23.45 20.48
CA GLU A 9 -15.66 22.36 21.01
C GLU A 9 -15.42 21.04 20.26
N THR A 10 -15.46 21.06 18.93
CA THR A 10 -15.22 19.87 18.10
C THR A 10 -13.80 19.35 18.30
N TRP A 11 -12.80 20.25 18.39
CA TRP A 11 -11.43 19.86 18.64
C TRP A 11 -11.24 19.22 20.02
N THR A 12 -11.84 19.77 21.07
CA THR A 12 -11.78 19.20 22.43
C THR A 12 -12.40 17.81 22.46
N ARG A 13 -13.61 17.64 21.90
CA ARG A 13 -14.27 16.32 21.81
C ARG A 13 -13.43 15.30 21.04
N PHE A 14 -12.79 15.73 19.94
CA PHE A 14 -11.88 14.86 19.18
C PHE A 14 -10.67 14.43 20.02
N GLN A 15 -10.06 15.35 20.76
CA GLN A 15 -8.92 15.06 21.62
C GLN A 15 -9.30 14.11 22.77
N GLU A 16 -10.46 14.33 23.40
CA GLU A 16 -11.01 13.42 24.41
C GLU A 16 -11.24 12.02 23.84
N TYR A 17 -11.88 11.92 22.67
CA TYR A 17 -12.11 10.66 21.98
C TYR A 17 -10.80 9.93 21.66
N ARG A 18 -9.79 10.66 21.16
CA ARG A 18 -8.47 10.13 20.82
C ARG A 18 -7.67 9.70 22.06
N ALA A 19 -7.92 10.31 23.21
CA ALA A 19 -7.26 9.99 24.47
C ALA A 19 -7.74 8.66 25.07
N ARG A 20 -8.94 8.19 24.69
CA ARG A 20 -9.53 6.94 25.19
C ARG A 20 -8.64 5.73 24.91
N THR A 21 -8.65 4.78 25.84
CA THR A 21 -7.83 3.56 25.77
C THR A 21 -8.23 2.66 24.61
N ASP A 22 -9.52 2.50 24.34
CA ASP A 22 -10.05 1.72 23.22
C ASP A 22 -9.58 2.27 21.87
N TYR A 23 -9.59 3.61 21.70
CA TYR A 23 -9.08 4.26 20.51
C TYR A 23 -7.59 3.97 20.32
N LYS A 24 -6.78 4.12 21.38
CA LYS A 24 -5.33 3.88 21.33
C LYS A 24 -5.01 2.44 20.96
N VAL A 25 -5.69 1.47 21.57
CA VAL A 25 -5.53 0.04 21.27
C VAL A 25 -5.89 -0.25 19.81
N ARG A 26 -7.03 0.25 19.32
CA ARG A 26 -7.44 0.09 17.92
C ARG A 26 -6.46 0.75 16.95
N SER A 27 -5.98 1.94 17.28
CA SER A 27 -4.99 2.68 16.48
C SER A 27 -3.66 1.96 16.43
N GLN A 28 -3.20 1.39 17.54
CA GLN A 28 -1.99 0.59 17.61
C GLN A 28 -2.13 -0.69 16.79
N LYS A 29 -3.23 -1.44 16.97
CA LYS A 29 -3.51 -2.64 16.17
C LYS A 29 -3.59 -2.33 14.67
N ALA A 30 -4.22 -1.22 14.29
CA ALA A 30 -4.23 -0.77 12.90
C ALA A 30 -2.82 -0.35 12.39
N SER A 31 -1.94 0.11 13.27
CA SER A 31 -0.53 0.39 12.94
C SER A 31 0.29 -0.90 12.80
N GLU A 32 0.07 -1.87 13.69
CA GLU A 32 0.69 -3.21 13.63
C GLU A 32 0.24 -3.98 12.41
N ASN A 33 -1.06 -3.96 12.10
CA ASN A 33 -1.59 -4.55 10.86
C ASN A 33 -1.02 -3.86 9.60
N ARG A 34 -0.69 -2.57 9.66
CA ARG A 34 0.04 -1.87 8.60
C ARG A 34 1.51 -2.30 8.51
N LYS A 35 2.12 -2.72 9.62
CA LYS A 35 3.49 -3.24 9.71
C LYS A 35 3.52 -4.73 9.37
N SER A 36 3.17 -5.09 8.13
CA SER A 36 3.39 -6.46 7.64
C SER A 36 4.88 -6.79 7.70
N LYS A 37 5.25 -7.88 8.39
CA LYS A 37 6.56 -8.52 8.24
C LYS A 37 6.75 -8.96 6.78
N LYS A 38 7.96 -8.75 6.25
CA LYS A 38 8.45 -9.47 5.07
C LYS A 38 8.59 -10.96 5.46
N ASP A 39 8.04 -11.85 4.63
CA ASP A 39 8.32 -13.31 4.61
C ASP A 39 7.70 -14.23 5.69
N SER A 40 6.37 -14.47 5.63
CA SER A 40 5.77 -15.73 6.13
C SER A 40 4.65 -16.27 5.22
N PRO A 41 4.51 -17.60 5.06
CA PRO A 41 3.42 -18.19 4.28
C PRO A 41 2.05 -17.86 4.91
N GLY A 42 1.12 -17.32 4.12
CA GLY A 42 -0.20 -16.89 4.60
C GLY A 42 -0.34 -15.38 4.88
N THR A 43 0.67 -14.57 4.55
CA THR A 43 0.57 -13.11 4.72
C THR A 43 -0.24 -12.49 3.58
N CYS A 44 -1.53 -12.28 3.79
CA CYS A 44 -2.34 -11.37 2.99
C CYS A 44 -3.26 -10.59 3.93
N ILE A 45 -3.01 -9.29 4.11
CA ILE A 45 -4.04 -8.24 3.94
C ILE A 45 -3.34 -6.96 3.42
N SER A 46 -3.72 -6.59 2.19
CA SER A 46 -3.54 -5.34 1.47
C SER A 46 -2.86 -4.14 2.17
N LYS A 47 -1.79 -3.63 1.52
CA LYS A 47 -0.93 -2.50 1.91
C LYS A 47 -1.36 -1.14 1.34
N HIS A 48 -2.66 -0.84 1.27
CA HIS A 48 -3.09 0.45 0.70
C HIS A 48 -3.36 1.49 1.80
N ASN A 49 -2.30 2.09 2.34
CA ASN A 49 -2.39 3.24 3.26
C ASN A 49 -1.66 4.50 2.75
N GLY A 50 -0.90 4.40 1.67
CA GLY A 50 -0.57 5.51 0.79
C GLY A 50 -1.19 5.17 -0.56
N GLY A 51 -1.85 6.12 -1.23
CA GLY A 51 -2.51 5.87 -2.51
C GLY A 51 -1.62 5.02 -3.41
N SER A 52 -2.17 3.92 -3.94
CA SER A 52 -1.42 3.12 -4.90
C SER A 52 -1.01 4.05 -6.05
N LYS A 53 0.29 4.09 -6.35
CA LYS A 53 0.73 4.62 -7.63
C LYS A 53 -0.04 3.83 -8.69
N SER A 54 -0.70 4.56 -9.59
CA SER A 54 -1.46 3.91 -10.65
C SER A 54 -0.51 3.09 -11.52
N PHE A 55 -1.03 2.06 -12.20
CA PHE A 55 -0.28 1.34 -13.23
C PHE A 55 0.33 2.30 -14.26
N ARG A 56 -0.38 3.37 -14.60
CA ARG A 56 0.10 4.45 -15.48
C ARG A 56 1.35 5.13 -14.92
N THR A 57 1.37 5.44 -13.63
CA THR A 57 2.53 6.05 -12.98
C THR A 57 3.76 5.12 -13.03
N HIS A 58 3.56 3.81 -12.88
CA HIS A 58 4.65 2.83 -13.06
C HIS A 58 5.13 2.77 -14.51
N ALA A 59 4.21 2.82 -15.48
CA ALA A 59 4.57 2.86 -16.90
C ALA A 59 5.37 4.12 -17.26
N GLU A 60 4.96 5.29 -16.77
CA GLU A 60 5.66 6.56 -16.97
C GLU A 60 7.08 6.53 -16.39
N ILE A 61 7.27 5.91 -15.23
CA ILE A 61 8.61 5.74 -14.63
C ILE A 61 9.47 4.80 -15.47
N LEU A 62 8.93 3.65 -15.89
CA LEU A 62 9.68 2.68 -16.68
C LEU A 62 10.02 3.19 -18.08
N ALA A 63 9.18 4.04 -18.66
CA ALA A 63 9.43 4.67 -19.95
C ALA A 63 10.64 5.62 -19.95
N LEU A 64 11.13 6.03 -18.77
CA LEU A 64 12.39 6.79 -18.66
C LEU A 64 13.60 5.92 -18.99
N ASP A 65 13.53 4.62 -18.73
CA ASP A 65 14.63 3.67 -18.88
C ASP A 65 14.45 2.73 -20.09
N LYS A 66 13.22 2.55 -20.58
CA LYS A 66 12.86 1.65 -21.69
C LYS A 66 11.85 2.29 -22.65
N GLU A 67 12.27 2.51 -23.90
CA GLU A 67 11.46 3.16 -24.94
C GLU A 67 10.30 2.25 -25.44
N ASP A 68 10.55 0.94 -25.61
CA ASP A 68 9.55 -0.04 -26.06
C ASP A 68 8.88 -0.77 -24.88
N LEU A 69 8.16 -0.03 -24.05
CA LEU A 69 7.49 -0.58 -22.87
C LEU A 69 6.22 -1.36 -23.25
N THR A 70 6.15 -2.63 -22.85
CA THR A 70 4.94 -3.45 -23.01
C THR A 70 4.08 -3.43 -21.75
N PRO A 71 2.77 -3.70 -21.85
CA PRO A 71 1.92 -3.90 -20.67
C PRO A 71 2.43 -5.00 -19.73
N ASN A 72 3.11 -6.02 -20.28
CA ASN A 72 3.70 -7.11 -19.51
C ASN A 72 4.89 -6.64 -18.67
N ASP A 73 5.71 -5.71 -19.17
CA ASP A 73 6.82 -5.13 -18.40
C ASP A 73 6.30 -4.38 -17.16
N VAL A 74 5.25 -3.59 -17.33
CA VAL A 74 4.60 -2.89 -16.21
C VAL A 74 3.98 -3.89 -15.24
N PHE A 75 3.37 -4.95 -15.77
CA PHE A 75 2.80 -6.02 -14.95
C PHE A 75 3.86 -6.67 -14.07
N LEU A 76 4.96 -7.14 -14.65
CA LEU A 76 6.08 -7.75 -13.93
C LEU A 76 6.68 -6.78 -12.90
N HIS A 77 6.95 -5.54 -13.31
CA HIS A 77 7.50 -4.52 -12.41
C HIS A 77 6.64 -4.29 -11.15
N VAL A 78 5.31 -4.30 -11.26
CA VAL A 78 4.42 -4.05 -10.12
C VAL A 78 4.17 -5.32 -9.29
N HIS A 79 4.31 -6.51 -9.88
CA HIS A 79 3.83 -7.77 -9.31
C HIS A 79 4.94 -8.76 -8.92
N THR A 80 6.21 -8.41 -9.10
CA THR A 80 7.33 -9.20 -8.58
C THR A 80 8.08 -8.48 -7.47
N LYS A 81 8.80 -9.24 -6.63
CA LYS A 81 9.56 -8.71 -5.50
C LYS A 81 10.72 -7.87 -6.02
N ASP A 82 10.90 -6.70 -5.43
CA ASP A 82 12.02 -5.80 -5.71
C ASP A 82 12.26 -5.55 -7.22
N HIS A 83 11.19 -5.65 -8.04
CA HIS A 83 11.20 -5.47 -9.49
C HIS A 83 12.07 -6.47 -10.26
N ASP A 84 12.29 -7.67 -9.72
CA ASP A 84 13.17 -8.70 -10.30
C ASP A 84 12.64 -9.38 -11.58
N GLY A 85 11.37 -9.17 -11.93
CA GLY A 85 10.71 -9.83 -13.06
C GLY A 85 10.42 -11.33 -12.89
N GLU A 86 10.76 -11.94 -11.76
CA GLU A 86 10.71 -13.40 -11.57
C GLU A 86 9.90 -13.82 -10.34
N THR A 87 10.14 -13.19 -9.19
CA THR A 87 9.57 -13.64 -7.91
C THR A 87 8.24 -12.95 -7.64
N PHE A 88 7.14 -13.55 -8.09
CA PHE A 88 5.81 -12.98 -7.88
C PHE A 88 5.45 -12.78 -6.39
N ILE A 89 4.85 -11.63 -6.08
CA ILE A 89 4.39 -11.30 -4.73
C ILE A 89 3.13 -12.08 -4.31
N ASP A 90 2.40 -12.66 -5.28
CA ASP A 90 1.24 -13.53 -5.09
C ASP A 90 1.23 -14.62 -6.17
N GLY A 91 1.04 -15.88 -5.76
CA GLY A 91 0.98 -17.03 -6.66
C GLY A 91 -0.19 -16.98 -7.66
N ARG A 92 -1.24 -16.18 -7.44
CA ARG A 92 -2.26 -15.92 -8.46
C ARG A 92 -1.70 -15.15 -9.65
N LEU A 93 -0.78 -14.22 -9.41
CA LEU A 93 -0.18 -13.38 -10.46
C LEU A 93 0.76 -14.20 -11.35
N ALA A 94 1.51 -15.12 -10.74
CA ALA A 94 2.32 -16.10 -11.47
C ALA A 94 1.47 -16.92 -12.46
N ARG A 95 0.27 -17.36 -12.06
CA ARG A 95 -0.65 -18.09 -12.95
C ARG A 95 -1.20 -17.24 -14.09
N LEU A 96 -1.48 -15.95 -13.83
CA LEU A 96 -1.97 -15.03 -14.86
C LEU A 96 -0.89 -14.74 -15.92
N HIS A 97 0.37 -14.60 -15.50
CA HIS A 97 1.49 -14.35 -16.42
C HIS A 97 1.70 -15.47 -17.43
N VAL A 98 1.54 -16.74 -17.01
CA VAL A 98 1.72 -17.92 -17.88
C VAL A 98 0.61 -18.06 -18.94
N CYS A 99 -0.51 -17.35 -18.78
CA CYS A 99 -1.63 -17.39 -19.73
C CYS A 99 -1.63 -16.24 -20.76
N VAL A 100 -0.61 -15.37 -20.76
CA VAL A 100 -0.42 -14.27 -21.72
C VAL A 100 0.66 -14.65 -22.72
#